data_AF-A0A7R9BZW6-F1
#
_entry.id   AF-A0A7R9BZW6-F1
#
_cell.length_a   1.000
_cell.length_b   1.000
_cell.length_c   1.000
_cell.angle_alpha   90.00
_cell.angle_beta   90.00
_cell.angle_gamma   90.00
#
_symmetry.space_group_name_H-M   'P 1'
#
loop_
_entity.id
_entity.type
_entity.pdbx_description
1 polymer ?
#
loop_
_entity_poly.entity_id
_entity_poly.type
_entity_poly.pdbx_seq_one_letter_code
_entity_poly.pdbx_strand_id
1 'polypeptide(L)'
;VKVYPRSSTQCGKSTSMLQISGKQLGSNEKIQIPYTYSVTFVENNTTKWGSRWDHLLESGPDSNIQWFSILNSLVIVLFLSGMVAMIMLKTLHKDIARYNQLDAGGSSDDAQEEFGWKLVHGDVFRPPRKGMLLAVWVGSGVQVFLMTLITLVFACLGFLSPANRGSLMTCALVLYVCLGTPAGYVSARLYKSFGGEKWKSNVLLTAMLCPGIVFGVFFILNLVFWVMDSSAAVPFTTLLALLSLWFGISVPLTFVGAYFGFRRRSLEYPVRTNQIPRQIPEQSAYTRPVPGIVMGGILPFGCIFIQLYFILTSLWSSQLFYMFGFLFLVFIILVITCSETAILLCYFHLCAE
;
A
#
# COMPACT_ATOMS: atom_id res chain seq x y z
N VAL A 1 34.48 2.12 -12.48
CA VAL A 1 34.69 1.40 -13.76
C VAL A 1 34.85 2.43 -14.85
N LYS A 2 36.05 2.55 -15.45
CA LYS A 2 36.24 3.36 -16.66
C LYS A 2 36.39 2.38 -17.82
N VAL A 3 35.43 2.40 -18.74
CA VAL A 3 35.43 1.52 -19.92
C VAL A 3 36.16 2.25 -21.04
N TYR A 4 37.27 1.69 -21.51
CA TYR A 4 37.99 2.22 -22.67
C TYR A 4 37.95 1.21 -23.81
N PRO A 5 37.59 1.61 -25.04
CA PRO A 5 37.53 0.69 -26.16
C PRO A 5 38.92 0.19 -26.58
N ARG A 6 39.02 -1.10 -26.91
CA ARG A 6 40.28 -1.83 -27.21
C ARG A 6 40.80 -1.59 -28.64
N SER A 7 40.19 -0.70 -29.41
CA SER A 7 40.79 -0.16 -30.63
C SER A 7 41.93 0.83 -30.35
N SER A 8 42.34 0.99 -29.09
CA SER A 8 43.41 1.90 -28.65
C SER A 8 44.67 1.19 -28.13
N THR A 9 45.03 0.02 -28.66
CA THR A 9 46.38 -0.55 -28.42
C THR A 9 47.50 0.31 -29.02
N GLN A 10 47.16 1.39 -29.74
CA GLN A 10 48.02 2.55 -30.02
C GLN A 10 47.47 3.82 -29.35
N CYS A 11 47.51 3.89 -28.02
CA CYS A 11 47.41 5.16 -27.30
C CYS A 11 48.81 5.61 -26.85
N GLY A 12 49.67 5.88 -27.84
CA GLY A 12 50.64 6.95 -27.69
C GLY A 12 49.89 8.29 -27.56
N LYS A 13 50.49 9.31 -26.96
CA LYS A 13 49.92 10.62 -26.57
C LYS A 13 49.19 11.46 -27.66
N SER A 14 48.76 10.89 -28.78
CA SER A 14 48.07 11.60 -29.86
C SER A 14 47.24 10.64 -30.71
N THR A 15 46.11 10.16 -30.21
CA THR A 15 45.12 9.48 -31.06
C THR A 15 43.80 10.26 -31.00
N SER A 16 43.43 10.81 -32.15
CA SER A 16 42.14 11.47 -32.38
C SER A 16 40.99 10.53 -32.01
N MET A 17 39.93 11.09 -31.42
CA MET A 17 38.71 10.35 -31.11
C MET A 17 38.24 9.57 -32.36
N LEU A 18 37.78 8.33 -32.15
CA LEU A 18 37.12 7.52 -33.17
C LEU A 18 35.99 8.33 -33.82
N GLN A 19 36.26 8.84 -35.02
CA GLN A 19 35.29 9.56 -35.81
C GLN A 19 34.67 8.55 -36.79
N ILE A 20 33.35 8.39 -36.75
CA ILE A 20 32.64 7.62 -37.77
C ILE A 20 32.86 8.34 -39.09
N SER A 21 33.58 7.71 -40.02
CA SER A 21 33.87 8.32 -41.33
C SER A 21 32.54 8.61 -42.04
N GLY A 22 32.30 9.88 -42.35
CA GLY A 22 31.04 10.38 -42.92
C GLY A 22 30.80 9.97 -44.37
N LYS A 23 30.82 8.67 -44.67
CA LYS A 23 30.29 8.16 -45.94
C LYS A 23 28.76 8.20 -45.86
N GLN A 24 28.14 8.93 -46.78
CA GLN A 24 26.69 8.90 -46.98
C GLN A 24 26.27 7.45 -47.24
N LEU A 25 25.55 6.88 -46.29
CA LEU A 25 24.96 5.56 -46.45
C LEU A 25 23.73 5.64 -47.36
N GLY A 26 23.64 4.72 -48.33
CA GLY A 26 22.40 4.52 -49.06
C GLY A 26 21.30 4.03 -48.11
N SER A 27 20.03 4.33 -48.41
CA SER A 27 18.85 4.11 -47.54
C SER A 27 18.62 2.66 -47.05
N ASN A 28 19.45 1.69 -47.42
CA ASN A 28 19.32 0.26 -47.07
C ASN A 28 20.63 -0.44 -46.66
N GLU A 29 21.74 0.28 -46.48
CA GLU A 29 23.01 -0.33 -46.04
C GLU A 29 23.10 -0.42 -44.51
N LYS A 30 23.54 -1.56 -43.98
CA LYS A 30 23.76 -1.76 -42.53
C LYS A 30 25.26 -1.66 -42.23
N ILE A 31 25.66 -0.68 -41.42
CA ILE A 31 27.04 -0.58 -40.91
C ILE A 31 27.20 -1.51 -39.72
N GLN A 32 28.14 -2.46 -39.79
CA GLN A 32 28.58 -3.20 -38.62
C GLN A 32 29.74 -2.45 -37.97
N ILE A 33 29.52 -1.91 -36.76
CA ILE A 33 30.54 -1.23 -35.97
C ILE A 33 31.11 -2.24 -34.96
N PRO A 34 32.33 -2.76 -35.14
CA PRO A 34 32.96 -3.64 -34.17
C PRO A 34 33.36 -2.81 -32.94
N TYR A 35 32.62 -2.96 -31.84
CA TYR A 35 33.01 -2.41 -30.55
C TYR A 35 33.85 -3.44 -29.78
N THR A 36 34.94 -2.99 -29.18
CA THR A 36 35.72 -3.79 -28.24
C THR A 36 35.93 -2.96 -26.99
N TYR A 37 35.91 -3.56 -25.81
CA TYR A 37 36.19 -2.87 -24.55
C TYR A 37 37.37 -3.53 -23.84
N SER A 38 38.13 -2.72 -23.11
CA SER A 38 39.16 -3.17 -22.19
C SER A 38 38.77 -2.78 -20.78
N VAL A 39 38.94 -3.72 -19.84
CA VAL A 39 38.70 -3.50 -18.42
C VAL A 39 40.03 -3.69 -17.70
N THR A 40 40.49 -2.65 -17.01
CA THR A 40 41.59 -2.74 -16.06
C THR A 40 41.01 -2.80 -14.65
N PHE A 41 41.22 -3.94 -13.98
CA PHE A 41 40.87 -4.10 -12.58
C PHE A 41 42.01 -3.53 -11.74
N VAL A 42 41.70 -2.52 -10.92
CA VAL A 42 42.62 -1.98 -9.92
C VAL A 42 42.10 -2.40 -8.57
N GLU A 43 42.91 -3.14 -7.83
CA GLU A 43 42.58 -3.54 -6.47
C GLU A 43 42.55 -2.30 -5.55
N ASN A 44 41.46 -2.15 -4.79
CA ASN A 44 41.33 -1.09 -3.81
C ASN A 44 41.05 -1.68 -2.43
N ASN A 45 42.07 -1.66 -1.56
CA ASN A 45 42.00 -2.23 -0.21
C ASN A 45 41.48 -1.24 0.84
N THR A 46 41.15 0.00 0.45
CA THR A 46 40.56 0.99 1.37
C THR A 46 39.05 0.79 1.57
N THR A 47 38.34 0.35 0.55
CA THR A 47 36.89 0.11 0.60
C THR A 47 36.60 -1.31 1.06
N LYS A 48 35.89 -1.46 2.18
CA LYS A 48 35.42 -2.78 2.64
C LYS A 48 34.40 -3.35 1.64
N TRP A 49 34.36 -4.67 1.52
CA TRP A 49 33.44 -5.35 0.58
C TRP A 49 31.96 -4.94 0.77
N GLY A 50 31.53 -4.72 2.03
CA GLY A 50 30.16 -4.30 2.34
C GLY A 50 29.79 -2.89 1.86
N SER A 51 30.76 -1.96 1.83
CA SER A 51 30.54 -0.53 1.50
C SER A 51 30.77 -0.20 0.03
N ARG A 52 31.03 -1.20 -0.82
CA ARG A 52 31.36 -1.00 -2.24
C ARG A 52 30.26 -0.32 -3.05
N TRP A 53 29.01 -0.43 -2.59
CA TRP A 53 27.86 0.14 -3.27
C TRP A 53 27.55 1.56 -2.81
N ASP A 54 28.15 2.03 -1.71
CA ASP A 54 27.77 3.28 -1.05
C ASP A 54 27.90 4.49 -2.00
N HIS A 55 28.99 4.58 -2.78
CA HIS A 55 29.17 5.65 -3.77
C HIS A 55 28.08 5.66 -4.87
N LEU A 56 27.52 4.50 -5.22
CA LEU A 56 26.41 4.40 -6.20
C LEU A 56 25.04 4.67 -5.57
N LEU A 57 24.94 4.57 -4.24
CA LEU A 57 23.73 4.80 -3.47
C LEU A 57 23.65 6.26 -2.97
N GLU A 58 24.80 6.90 -2.75
CA GLU A 58 24.97 8.30 -2.37
C GLU A 58 24.64 9.29 -3.51
N SER A 59 24.42 8.76 -4.73
CA SER A 59 23.95 9.53 -5.89
C SER A 59 22.42 9.68 -5.95
N GLY A 60 21.70 9.32 -4.88
CA GLY A 60 20.28 9.57 -4.71
C GLY A 60 19.95 11.06 -4.52
N PRO A 61 18.66 11.45 -4.57
CA PRO A 61 18.24 12.84 -4.33
C PRO A 61 18.70 13.34 -2.96
N ASP A 62 19.03 14.63 -2.87
CA ASP A 62 19.55 15.26 -1.66
C ASP A 62 18.71 14.87 -0.42
N SER A 63 19.38 14.27 0.57
CA SER A 63 18.75 13.77 1.81
C SER A 63 17.96 14.86 2.54
N ASN A 64 18.36 16.12 2.40
CA ASN A 64 17.67 17.29 2.93
C ASN A 64 16.23 17.41 2.43
N ILE A 65 15.97 17.08 1.16
CA ILE A 65 14.63 17.20 0.58
C ILE A 65 13.70 16.11 1.14
N GLN A 66 14.24 14.92 1.44
CA GLN A 66 13.46 13.85 2.06
C GLN A 66 13.13 14.14 3.52
N TRP A 67 14.07 14.70 4.28
CA TRP A 67 13.79 15.18 5.63
C TRP A 67 12.74 16.29 5.65
N PHE A 68 12.79 17.21 4.69
CA PHE A 68 11.76 18.23 4.52
C PHE A 68 10.38 17.63 4.22
N SER A 69 10.33 16.61 3.35
CA SER A 69 9.09 15.86 3.08
C SER A 69 8.50 15.25 4.34
N ILE A 70 9.33 14.63 5.18
CA ILE A 70 8.86 13.97 6.41
C ILE A 70 8.36 15.00 7.42
N LEU A 71 9.06 16.12 7.56
CA LEU A 71 8.62 17.20 8.44
C LEU A 71 7.27 17.74 7.99
N ASN A 72 7.06 17.96 6.68
CA ASN A 72 5.78 18.38 6.16
C ASN A 72 4.66 17.36 6.44
N SER A 73 4.91 16.08 6.20
CA SER A 73 3.93 15.01 6.51
C SER A 73 3.64 14.89 8.01
N LEU A 74 4.63 15.11 8.87
CA LEU A 74 4.45 15.14 10.33
C LEU A 74 3.58 16.31 10.78
N VAL A 75 3.75 17.50 10.19
CA VAL A 75 2.89 18.66 10.49
C VAL A 75 1.43 18.37 10.12
N ILE A 76 1.18 17.74 8.96
CA ILE A 76 -0.17 17.36 8.54
C ILE A 76 -0.79 16.37 9.52
N VAL A 77 -0.04 15.34 9.94
CA VAL A 77 -0.52 14.39 10.94
C VAL A 77 -0.80 15.07 12.28
N LEU A 78 0.11 15.90 12.79
CA LEU A 78 -0.12 16.62 14.06
C LEU A 78 -1.37 17.51 14.00
N PHE A 79 -1.60 18.16 12.87
CA PHE A 79 -2.82 18.96 12.67
C PHE A 79 -4.08 18.07 12.67
N LEU A 80 -4.05 16.93 11.98
CA LEU A 80 -5.16 15.96 11.97
C LEU A 80 -5.40 15.37 13.35
N SER A 81 -4.36 14.94 14.06
CA SER A 81 -4.43 14.47 15.45
C SER A 81 -5.06 15.52 16.36
N GLY A 82 -4.64 16.79 16.21
CA GLY A 82 -5.20 17.92 16.96
C GLY A 82 -6.69 18.15 16.66
N MET A 83 -7.10 18.04 15.40
CA MET A 83 -8.50 18.17 15.00
C MET A 83 -9.35 17.01 15.55
N VAL A 84 -8.88 15.76 15.44
CA VAL A 84 -9.55 14.58 16.02
C VAL A 84 -9.69 14.72 17.54
N ALA A 85 -8.61 15.10 18.22
CA ALA A 85 -8.60 15.31 19.66
C ALA A 85 -9.57 16.42 20.07
N MET A 86 -9.60 17.55 19.36
CA MET A 86 -10.56 18.63 19.61
C MET A 86 -12.00 18.15 19.45
N ILE A 87 -12.32 17.42 18.37
CA ILE A 87 -13.66 16.88 18.14
C ILE A 87 -14.04 15.94 19.29
N MET A 88 -13.19 14.97 19.62
CA MET A 88 -13.45 14.01 20.71
C MET A 88 -13.60 14.69 22.08
N LEU A 89 -12.73 15.66 22.41
CA LEU A 89 -12.81 16.38 23.68
C LEU A 89 -14.06 17.25 23.73
N LYS A 90 -14.40 17.94 22.66
CA LYS A 90 -15.60 18.79 22.58
C LYS A 90 -16.88 17.95 22.70
N THR A 91 -16.95 16.80 22.03
CA THR A 91 -18.11 15.90 22.12
C THR A 91 -18.21 15.32 23.53
N LEU A 92 -17.11 14.85 24.11
CA LEU A 92 -17.08 14.27 25.45
C LEU A 92 -17.46 15.28 26.53
N HIS A 93 -16.91 16.50 26.49
CA HIS A 93 -17.24 17.56 27.45
C HIS A 93 -18.71 17.96 27.35
N LYS A 94 -19.23 18.12 26.13
CA LYS A 94 -20.65 18.44 25.90
C LYS A 94 -21.56 17.35 26.45
N ASP A 95 -21.20 16.08 26.25
CA ASP A 95 -21.99 14.95 26.75
C ASP A 95 -21.94 14.88 28.29
N ILE A 96 -20.77 14.95 28.93
CA ILE A 96 -20.64 14.91 30.40
C ILE A 96 -21.38 16.07 31.06
N ALA A 97 -21.20 17.30 30.56
CA ALA A 97 -21.87 18.48 31.12
C ALA A 97 -23.40 18.33 31.08
N ARG A 98 -23.93 17.71 30.02
CA ARG A 98 -25.36 17.44 29.88
C ARG A 98 -25.85 16.36 30.84
N TYR A 99 -25.11 15.27 31.01
CA TYR A 99 -25.47 14.23 31.99
C TYR A 99 -25.53 14.78 33.41
N ASN A 100 -24.56 15.62 33.80
CA ASN A 100 -24.55 16.26 35.11
C ASN A 100 -25.75 17.20 35.33
N GLN A 101 -26.26 17.84 34.27
CA GLN A 101 -27.45 18.70 34.34
C GLN A 101 -28.75 17.89 34.52
N LEU A 102 -28.83 16.71 33.91
CA LEU A 102 -29.95 15.78 34.08
C LEU A 102 -30.00 15.21 35.51
N ASP A 103 -28.84 14.83 36.07
CA ASP A 103 -28.74 14.31 37.44
C ASP A 103 -29.04 15.40 38.50
N ALA A 104 -28.84 16.68 38.18
CA ALA A 104 -29.05 17.82 39.09
C ALA A 104 -30.51 18.31 39.19
N GLY A 105 -31.49 17.57 38.65
CA GLY A 105 -32.93 17.85 38.83
C GLY A 105 -33.61 18.63 37.70
N GLY A 106 -33.02 18.66 36.49
CA GLY A 106 -33.71 19.16 35.29
C GLY A 106 -34.89 18.25 34.92
N SER A 107 -36.06 18.84 34.65
CA SER A 107 -37.31 18.16 34.29
C SER A 107 -37.14 17.07 33.23
N SER A 108 -37.70 15.89 33.50
CA SER A 108 -37.60 14.66 32.70
C SER A 108 -38.33 14.69 31.34
N ASP A 109 -39.07 15.76 31.01
CA ASP A 109 -39.86 15.86 29.78
C ASP A 109 -39.02 16.04 28.51
N ASP A 110 -37.80 16.58 28.61
CA ASP A 110 -36.85 16.69 27.48
C ASP A 110 -35.95 15.43 27.34
N ALA A 111 -36.07 14.46 28.25
CA ALA A 111 -35.25 13.24 28.22
C ALA A 111 -35.69 12.23 27.14
N GLN A 112 -36.79 12.52 26.44
CA GLN A 112 -37.43 11.62 25.48
C GLN A 112 -37.12 11.95 24.01
N GLU A 113 -36.46 13.08 23.72
CA GLU A 113 -35.77 13.25 22.43
C GLU A 113 -34.45 12.45 22.51
N GLU A 114 -34.50 11.18 22.15
CA GLU A 114 -33.30 10.36 21.93
C GLU A 114 -32.36 11.13 21.00
N PHE A 115 -31.20 11.60 21.50
CA PHE A 115 -30.31 12.46 20.71
C PHE A 115 -29.06 11.73 20.22
N GLY A 116 -28.70 12.00 18.96
CA GLY A 116 -27.41 11.70 18.34
C GLY A 116 -27.02 10.23 18.42
N TRP A 117 -26.00 9.90 19.23
CA TRP A 117 -25.51 8.52 19.34
C TRP A 117 -26.53 7.55 19.93
N LYS A 118 -27.46 8.01 20.77
CA LYS A 118 -28.54 7.16 21.31
C LYS A 118 -29.56 6.78 20.25
N LEU A 119 -29.75 7.58 19.20
CA LEU A 119 -30.58 7.17 18.06
C LEU A 119 -29.85 6.14 17.19
N VAL A 120 -28.54 6.30 17.03
CA VAL A 120 -27.76 5.47 16.11
C VAL A 120 -27.32 4.15 16.75
N HIS A 121 -27.29 4.04 18.09
CA HIS A 121 -26.68 2.88 18.78
C HIS A 121 -27.23 1.52 18.31
N GLY A 122 -28.54 1.45 17.99
CA GLY A 122 -29.20 0.24 17.49
C GLY A 122 -28.97 -0.03 16.00
N ASP A 123 -28.45 0.93 15.24
CA ASP A 123 -28.22 0.83 13.80
C ASP A 123 -26.73 0.70 13.42
N VAL A 124 -25.79 1.21 14.23
CA VAL A 124 -24.32 1.18 13.93
C VAL A 124 -23.81 -0.25 13.68
N PHE A 125 -24.24 -1.23 14.47
CA PHE A 125 -23.72 -2.60 14.40
C PHE A 125 -24.56 -3.53 13.51
N ARG A 126 -25.50 -2.97 12.74
CA ARG A 126 -26.31 -3.77 11.82
C ARG A 126 -25.41 -4.37 10.73
N PRO A 127 -25.62 -5.64 10.32
CA PRO A 127 -24.87 -6.21 9.22
C PRO A 127 -25.07 -5.38 7.94
N PRO A 128 -23.98 -4.96 7.26
CA PRO A 128 -24.08 -4.13 6.07
C PRO A 128 -24.66 -4.93 4.90
N ARG A 129 -25.36 -4.24 3.98
CA ARG A 129 -26.00 -4.84 2.79
C ARG A 129 -25.06 -5.72 1.96
N LYS A 130 -23.78 -5.35 1.88
CA LYS A 130 -22.72 -6.08 1.16
C LYS A 130 -21.64 -6.61 2.12
N GLY A 131 -22.03 -7.21 3.25
CA GLY A 131 -21.10 -7.68 4.28
C GLY A 131 -20.05 -8.70 3.82
N MET A 132 -20.37 -9.54 2.83
CA MET A 132 -19.38 -10.46 2.23
C MET A 132 -18.26 -9.69 1.52
N LEU A 133 -18.61 -8.68 0.72
CA LEU A 133 -17.62 -7.89 -0.02
C LEU A 133 -16.74 -7.10 0.95
N LEU A 134 -17.34 -6.48 1.96
CA LEU A 134 -16.60 -5.74 2.99
C LEU A 134 -15.61 -6.64 3.73
N ALA A 135 -16.04 -7.83 4.14
CA ALA A 135 -15.18 -8.80 4.81
C ALA A 135 -13.99 -9.22 3.95
N VAL A 136 -14.21 -9.45 2.65
CA VAL A 136 -13.16 -9.74 1.68
C VAL A 136 -12.15 -8.59 1.58
N TRP A 137 -12.62 -7.35 1.38
CA TRP A 137 -11.74 -6.17 1.28
C TRP A 137 -10.90 -5.97 2.54
N VAL A 138 -11.49 -6.14 3.72
CA VAL A 138 -10.76 -6.03 5.00
C VAL A 138 -9.71 -7.14 5.12
N GLY A 139 -10.06 -8.38 4.77
CA GLY A 139 -9.11 -9.50 4.78
C GLY A 139 -7.92 -9.29 3.83
N SER A 140 -8.19 -8.92 2.59
CA SER A 140 -7.14 -8.59 1.61
C SER A 140 -6.33 -7.37 2.03
N GLY A 141 -6.95 -6.36 2.65
CA GLY A 141 -6.27 -5.20 3.22
C GLY A 141 -5.28 -5.59 4.31
N VAL A 142 -5.67 -6.47 5.25
CA VAL A 142 -4.77 -6.99 6.29
C VAL A 142 -3.59 -7.76 5.68
N GLN A 143 -3.83 -8.55 4.64
CA GLN A 143 -2.77 -9.27 3.94
C GLN A 143 -1.71 -8.33 3.34
N VAL A 144 -2.16 -7.31 2.60
CA VAL A 144 -1.28 -6.31 1.98
C VAL A 144 -0.57 -5.47 3.04
N PHE A 145 -1.27 -5.10 4.11
CA PHE A 145 -0.69 -4.34 5.22
C PHE A 145 0.44 -5.12 5.90
N LEU A 146 0.20 -6.37 6.30
CA LEU A 146 1.20 -7.21 6.96
C LEU A 146 2.37 -7.51 6.02
N MET A 147 2.10 -7.78 4.74
CA MET A 147 3.15 -7.98 3.74
C MET A 147 4.03 -6.74 3.65
N THR A 148 3.44 -5.56 3.53
CA THR A 148 4.18 -4.29 3.37
C THR A 148 5.01 -4.00 4.60
N LEU A 149 4.41 -4.16 5.79
CA LEU A 149 5.10 -3.97 7.06
C LEU A 149 6.31 -4.90 7.19
N ILE A 150 6.14 -6.21 6.97
CA ILE A 150 7.22 -7.18 7.12
C ILE A 150 8.32 -6.97 6.07
N THR A 151 7.95 -6.70 4.81
CA THR A 151 8.92 -6.38 3.75
C THR A 151 9.73 -5.13 4.09
N LEU A 152 9.08 -4.07 4.58
CA LEU A 152 9.79 -2.83 4.97
C LEU A 152 10.70 -3.05 6.18
N VAL A 153 10.29 -3.84 7.18
CA VAL A 153 11.15 -4.19 8.32
C VAL A 153 12.40 -4.93 7.84
N PHE A 154 12.28 -5.95 6.98
CA PHE A 154 13.44 -6.63 6.42
C PHE A 154 14.31 -5.74 5.53
N ALA A 155 13.71 -4.79 4.81
CA ALA A 155 14.44 -3.80 4.04
C ALA A 155 15.22 -2.83 4.95
N CYS A 156 14.62 -2.36 6.04
CA CYS A 156 15.27 -1.49 7.03
C CYS A 156 16.42 -2.18 7.78
N LEU A 157 16.30 -3.48 8.06
CA LEU A 157 17.39 -4.27 8.67
C LEU A 157 18.54 -4.55 7.70
N GLY A 158 18.42 -4.16 6.41
CA GLY A 158 19.46 -4.34 5.41
C GLY A 158 19.51 -5.74 4.78
N PHE A 159 18.54 -6.62 5.06
CA PHE A 159 18.49 -7.96 4.46
C PHE A 159 18.11 -7.93 2.96
N LEU A 160 17.46 -6.86 2.50
CA LEU A 160 17.07 -6.66 1.11
C LEU A 160 17.96 -5.59 0.46
N SER A 161 19.21 -5.97 0.15
CA SER A 161 20.15 -5.08 -0.54
C SER A 161 19.77 -4.88 -2.02
N PRO A 162 19.87 -3.65 -2.57
CA PRO A 162 19.68 -3.35 -4.00
C PRO A 162 20.65 -4.11 -4.91
N ALA A 163 21.75 -4.63 -4.34
CA ALA A 163 22.71 -5.46 -5.06
C ALA A 163 22.05 -6.73 -5.64
N ASN A 164 21.04 -7.28 -4.96
CA ASN A 164 20.27 -8.41 -5.43
C ASN A 164 19.02 -7.92 -6.17
N ARG A 165 19.16 -7.68 -7.48
CA ARG A 165 18.06 -7.26 -8.35
C ARG A 165 16.86 -8.21 -8.20
N GLY A 166 15.68 -7.66 -7.95
CA GLY A 166 14.44 -8.42 -7.81
C GLY A 166 14.21 -9.07 -6.45
N SER A 167 15.18 -9.06 -5.52
CA SER A 167 15.03 -9.69 -4.19
C SER A 167 13.86 -9.12 -3.38
N LEU A 168 13.66 -7.80 -3.43
CA LEU A 168 12.54 -7.14 -2.76
C LEU A 168 11.19 -7.58 -3.33
N MET A 169 11.06 -7.63 -4.66
CA MET A 169 9.83 -8.10 -5.32
C MET A 169 9.54 -9.56 -4.98
N THR A 170 10.56 -10.43 -5.06
CA THR A 170 10.41 -11.85 -4.70
C THR A 170 10.03 -12.03 -3.24
N CYS A 171 10.66 -11.27 -2.32
CA CYS A 171 10.34 -11.29 -0.90
C CYS A 171 8.89 -10.88 -0.65
N ALA A 172 8.45 -9.77 -1.28
CA ALA A 172 7.07 -9.29 -1.18
C ALA A 172 6.06 -10.33 -1.70
N LEU A 173 6.33 -10.98 -2.85
CA LEU A 173 5.48 -12.03 -3.42
C LEU A 173 5.38 -13.26 -2.50
N VAL A 174 6.51 -13.74 -1.98
CA VAL A 174 6.54 -14.89 -1.07
C VAL A 174 5.80 -14.55 0.23
N LEU A 175 6.05 -13.38 0.82
CA LEU A 175 5.34 -12.92 2.01
C LEU A 175 3.84 -12.78 1.75
N TYR A 176 3.44 -12.22 0.61
CA TYR A 176 2.04 -12.09 0.24
C TYR A 176 1.34 -13.45 0.22
N VAL A 177 1.96 -14.46 -0.40
CA VAL A 177 1.43 -15.83 -0.49
C VAL A 177 1.35 -16.49 0.89
N CYS A 178 2.40 -16.37 1.70
CA CYS A 178 2.46 -16.92 3.05
C CYS A 178 1.48 -16.24 4.03
N LEU A 179 1.14 -14.96 3.79
CA LEU A 179 0.21 -14.19 4.61
C LEU A 179 -1.26 -14.36 4.20
N GLY A 180 -1.58 -15.36 3.36
CA GLY A 180 -2.96 -15.74 3.07
C GLY A 180 -3.74 -16.16 4.33
N THR A 181 -3.08 -16.74 5.33
CA THR A 181 -3.71 -17.18 6.58
C THR A 181 -4.34 -16.02 7.38
N PRO A 182 -3.62 -14.91 7.70
CA PRO A 182 -4.23 -13.71 8.27
C PRO A 182 -5.42 -13.17 7.48
N ALA A 183 -5.32 -13.15 6.15
CA ALA A 183 -6.36 -12.64 5.26
C ALA A 183 -7.68 -13.42 5.42
N GLY A 184 -7.57 -14.76 5.33
CA GLY A 184 -8.70 -15.66 5.50
C GLY A 184 -9.28 -15.60 6.91
N TYR A 185 -8.42 -15.50 7.94
CA TYR A 185 -8.84 -15.42 9.34
C TYR A 185 -9.68 -14.16 9.62
N VAL A 186 -9.19 -12.98 9.23
CA VAL A 186 -9.90 -11.72 9.47
C VAL A 186 -11.19 -11.64 8.67
N SER A 187 -11.14 -11.99 7.37
CA SER A 187 -12.31 -12.01 6.50
C SER A 187 -13.41 -12.94 7.03
N ALA A 188 -13.06 -14.18 7.38
CA ALA A 188 -14.06 -15.15 7.87
C ALA A 188 -14.65 -14.74 9.22
N ARG A 189 -13.84 -14.16 10.12
CA ARG A 189 -14.31 -13.72 11.44
C ARG A 189 -15.26 -12.52 11.33
N LEU A 190 -14.95 -11.57 10.46
CA LEU A 190 -15.80 -10.40 10.21
C LEU A 190 -17.08 -10.79 9.46
N TYR A 191 -17.00 -11.70 8.50
CA TYR A 191 -18.19 -12.21 7.81
C TYR A 191 -19.12 -12.97 8.76
N LYS A 192 -18.56 -13.75 9.70
CA LYS A 192 -19.33 -14.42 10.75
C LYS A 192 -20.02 -13.44 11.69
N SER A 193 -19.37 -12.33 12.06
CA SER A 193 -20.00 -11.33 12.94
C SER A 193 -21.18 -10.62 12.27
N PHE A 194 -21.21 -10.55 10.94
CA PHE A 194 -22.36 -10.06 10.19
C PHE A 194 -23.49 -11.10 10.00
N GLY A 195 -23.40 -12.28 10.63
CA GLY A 195 -24.38 -13.36 10.46
C GLY A 195 -24.23 -14.16 9.16
N GLY A 196 -23.08 -14.06 8.49
CA GLY A 196 -22.80 -14.78 7.25
C GLY A 196 -22.52 -16.26 7.48
N GLU A 197 -23.32 -17.15 6.88
CA GLU A 197 -23.16 -18.61 7.00
C GLU A 197 -22.30 -19.21 5.87
N LYS A 198 -22.27 -18.57 4.69
CA LYS A 198 -21.61 -19.08 3.47
C LYS A 198 -20.09 -18.86 3.48
N TRP A 199 -19.42 -19.35 4.52
CA TRP A 199 -17.98 -19.13 4.74
C TRP A 199 -17.11 -19.62 3.58
N LYS A 200 -17.43 -20.75 2.94
CA LYS A 200 -16.67 -21.27 1.78
C LYS A 200 -16.64 -20.27 0.62
N SER A 201 -17.77 -19.62 0.33
CA SER A 201 -17.87 -18.59 -0.71
C SER A 201 -17.08 -17.33 -0.34
N ASN A 202 -17.15 -16.93 0.93
CA ASN A 202 -16.40 -15.78 1.44
C ASN A 202 -14.88 -15.99 1.29
N VAL A 203 -14.39 -17.18 1.61
CA VAL A 203 -12.97 -17.53 1.52
C VAL A 203 -12.51 -17.59 0.08
N LEU A 204 -13.27 -18.24 -0.80
CA LEU A 204 -12.94 -18.30 -2.22
C LEU A 204 -12.88 -16.89 -2.81
N LEU A 205 -13.84 -16.02 -2.45
CA LEU A 205 -13.83 -14.63 -2.89
C LEU A 205 -12.63 -13.86 -2.32
N THR A 206 -12.25 -14.10 -1.06
CA THR A 206 -11.06 -13.47 -0.44
C THR A 206 -9.77 -13.87 -1.16
N ALA A 207 -9.64 -15.13 -1.54
CA ALA A 207 -8.45 -15.66 -2.19
C ALA A 207 -8.35 -15.30 -3.69
N MET A 208 -9.49 -15.01 -4.34
CA MET A 208 -9.56 -14.81 -5.79
C MET A 208 -9.74 -13.36 -6.22
N LEU A 209 -10.47 -12.53 -5.46
CA LEU A 209 -10.92 -11.22 -5.93
C LEU A 209 -9.75 -10.26 -6.19
N CYS A 210 -8.98 -9.91 -5.15
CA CYS A 210 -7.87 -8.96 -5.30
C CYS A 210 -6.71 -9.53 -6.14
N PRO A 211 -6.20 -10.75 -5.88
CA PRO A 211 -5.17 -11.35 -6.72
C PRO A 211 -5.60 -11.53 -8.17
N GLY A 212 -6.86 -11.89 -8.42
CA GLY A 212 -7.38 -12.11 -9.77
C GLY A 212 -7.48 -10.82 -10.58
N ILE A 213 -7.88 -9.71 -9.97
CA ILE A 213 -7.86 -8.39 -10.63
C ILE A 213 -6.42 -8.01 -10.99
N VAL A 214 -5.48 -8.11 -10.03
CA VAL A 214 -4.07 -7.78 -10.25
C VAL A 214 -3.45 -8.66 -11.33
N PHE A 215 -3.70 -9.97 -11.27
CA PHE A 215 -3.22 -10.93 -12.26
C PHE A 215 -3.83 -10.67 -13.64
N GLY A 216 -5.12 -10.33 -13.73
CA GLY A 216 -5.79 -9.99 -14.99
C GLY A 216 -5.17 -8.76 -15.66
N VAL A 217 -4.94 -7.68 -14.90
CA VAL A 217 -4.25 -6.47 -15.42
C VAL A 217 -2.83 -6.80 -15.84
N PHE A 218 -2.07 -7.49 -14.98
CA PHE A 218 -0.71 -7.93 -15.27
C PHE A 218 -0.65 -8.79 -16.54
N PHE A 219 -1.57 -9.74 -16.70
CA PHE A 219 -1.61 -10.63 -17.85
C PHE A 219 -1.88 -9.87 -19.15
N ILE A 220 -2.83 -8.94 -19.17
CA ILE A 220 -3.12 -8.10 -20.34
C ILE A 220 -1.88 -7.26 -20.71
N LEU A 221 -1.22 -6.63 -19.73
CA LEU A 221 0.01 -5.89 -19.97
C LEU A 221 1.14 -6.79 -20.49
N ASN A 222 1.25 -8.01 -19.97
CA ASN A 222 2.26 -8.97 -20.43
C ASN A 222 1.99 -9.45 -21.86
N LEU A 223 0.72 -9.61 -22.27
CA LEU A 223 0.36 -9.91 -23.66
C LEU A 223 0.85 -8.80 -24.60
N VAL A 224 0.68 -7.53 -24.22
CA VAL A 224 1.20 -6.40 -25.01
C VAL A 224 2.73 -6.46 -25.11
N PHE A 225 3.42 -6.80 -24.02
CA PHE A 225 4.88 -6.94 -24.06
C PHE A 225 5.37 -8.10 -24.93
N TRP A 226 4.64 -9.22 -24.98
CA TRP A 226 4.95 -10.30 -25.92
C TRP A 226 4.74 -9.88 -27.38
N VAL A 227 3.64 -9.17 -27.69
CA VAL A 227 3.39 -8.69 -29.06
C VAL A 227 4.47 -7.72 -29.54
N MET A 228 5.04 -6.93 -28.62
CA MET A 228 6.10 -5.97 -28.91
C MET A 228 7.52 -6.57 -28.85
N ASP A 229 7.67 -7.89 -28.69
CA ASP A 229 8.95 -8.59 -28.51
C ASP A 229 9.86 -7.93 -27.45
N SER A 230 9.24 -7.41 -26.38
CA SER A 230 9.96 -6.69 -25.33
C SER A 230 10.75 -7.65 -24.45
N SER A 231 12.01 -7.30 -24.16
CA SER A 231 12.86 -8.05 -23.21
C SER A 231 12.35 -8.00 -21.77
N ALA A 232 11.39 -7.11 -21.46
CA ALA A 232 10.71 -7.04 -20.17
C ALA A 232 9.50 -8.00 -20.08
N ALA A 233 9.13 -8.69 -21.16
CA ALA A 233 8.01 -9.61 -21.15
C ALA A 233 8.32 -10.83 -20.26
N VAL A 234 7.39 -11.15 -19.38
CA VAL A 234 7.51 -12.27 -18.44
C VAL A 234 7.27 -13.58 -19.20
N PRO A 235 8.19 -14.55 -19.18
CA PRO A 235 8.06 -15.78 -19.96
C PRO A 235 6.92 -16.66 -19.44
N PHE A 236 6.38 -17.52 -20.32
CA PHE A 236 5.25 -18.40 -19.99
C PHE A 236 5.50 -19.29 -18.75
N THR A 237 6.74 -19.77 -18.58
CA THR A 237 7.14 -20.60 -17.44
C THR A 237 7.00 -19.88 -16.11
N THR A 238 7.38 -18.60 -16.04
CA THR A 238 7.21 -17.79 -14.83
C THR A 238 5.75 -17.47 -14.57
N LEU A 239 4.92 -17.32 -15.61
CA LEU A 239 3.48 -17.16 -15.44
C LEU A 239 2.84 -18.42 -14.84
N LEU A 240 3.24 -19.61 -15.31
CA LEU A 240 2.81 -20.88 -14.74
C LEU A 240 3.27 -21.04 -13.28
N ALA A 241 4.48 -20.59 -12.95
CA ALA A 241 4.99 -20.59 -11.57
C ALA A 241 4.21 -19.63 -10.65
N LEU A 242 3.81 -18.46 -11.13
CA LEU A 242 2.96 -17.54 -10.36
C LEU A 242 1.56 -18.12 -10.12
N LEU A 243 0.98 -18.76 -11.13
CA LEU A 243 -0.30 -19.46 -11.00
C LEU A 243 -0.20 -20.63 -10.01
N SER A 244 0.84 -21.45 -10.09
CA SER A 244 1.02 -22.57 -9.16
C SER A 244 1.23 -22.08 -7.73
N LEU A 245 1.93 -20.97 -7.53
CA LEU A 245 2.09 -20.34 -6.23
C LEU A 245 0.77 -19.79 -5.67
N TRP A 246 -0.05 -19.17 -6.53
CA TRP A 246 -1.36 -18.62 -6.15
C TRP A 246 -2.36 -19.73 -5.82
N PHE A 247 -2.61 -20.66 -6.73
CA PHE A 247 -3.60 -21.74 -6.54
C PHE A 247 -3.10 -22.85 -5.61
N GLY A 248 -1.80 -23.16 -5.64
CA GLY A 248 -1.22 -24.27 -4.89
C GLY A 248 -0.84 -23.93 -3.44
N ILE A 249 -0.52 -22.67 -3.14
CA ILE A 249 -0.12 -22.25 -1.78
C ILE A 249 -1.05 -21.20 -1.22
N SER A 250 -1.23 -20.07 -1.91
CA SER A 250 -1.97 -18.93 -1.34
C SER A 250 -3.43 -19.30 -1.05
N VAL A 251 -4.14 -19.90 -2.01
CA VAL A 251 -5.54 -20.32 -1.85
C VAL A 251 -5.71 -21.29 -0.66
N PRO A 252 -4.99 -22.42 -0.56
CA PRO A 252 -5.07 -23.30 0.62
C PRO A 252 -4.78 -22.58 1.95
N LEU A 253 -3.76 -21.71 2.01
CA LEU A 253 -3.45 -20.96 3.23
C LEU A 253 -4.60 -20.02 3.66
N THR A 254 -5.24 -19.32 2.71
CA THR A 254 -6.46 -18.55 3.00
C THR A 254 -7.59 -19.43 3.55
N PHE A 255 -7.77 -20.64 3.03
CA PHE A 255 -8.74 -21.60 3.56
C PHE A 255 -8.43 -22.03 4.99
N VAL A 256 -7.16 -22.32 5.29
CA VAL A 256 -6.70 -22.67 6.64
C VAL A 256 -6.99 -21.52 7.61
N GLY A 257 -6.60 -20.30 7.25
CA GLY A 257 -6.85 -19.11 8.09
C GLY A 257 -8.33 -18.89 8.37
N ALA A 258 -9.16 -19.01 7.33
CA ALA A 258 -10.59 -18.83 7.45
C ALA A 258 -11.29 -19.93 8.24
N TYR A 259 -10.84 -21.17 8.13
CA TYR A 259 -11.35 -22.28 8.93
C TYR A 259 -11.15 -22.01 10.43
N PHE A 260 -9.97 -21.53 10.83
CA PHE A 260 -9.72 -21.11 12.20
C PHE A 260 -10.52 -19.86 12.58
N GLY A 261 -10.65 -18.90 11.67
CA GLY A 261 -11.44 -17.67 11.88
C GLY A 261 -12.92 -17.94 12.14
N PHE A 262 -13.51 -18.85 11.37
CA PHE A 262 -14.93 -19.19 11.48
C PHE A 262 -15.26 -20.06 12.71
N ARG A 263 -14.28 -20.83 13.21
CA ARG A 263 -14.42 -21.60 14.46
C ARG A 263 -14.36 -20.74 15.71
N ARG A 264 -13.72 -19.57 15.66
CA ARG A 264 -13.69 -18.65 16.79
C ARG A 264 -15.09 -18.05 17.06
N ARG A 265 -15.32 -17.60 18.30
CA ARG A 265 -16.54 -16.89 18.66
C ARG A 265 -16.69 -15.64 17.79
N SER A 266 -17.92 -15.37 17.36
CA SER A 266 -18.26 -14.13 16.67
C SER A 266 -17.87 -12.93 17.54
N LEU A 267 -17.55 -11.81 16.89
CA LEU A 267 -17.38 -10.55 17.62
C LEU A 267 -18.72 -10.19 18.26
N GLU A 268 -18.72 -10.02 19.58
CA GLU A 268 -19.89 -9.58 20.33
C GLU A 268 -19.97 -8.05 20.23
N TYR A 269 -21.13 -7.56 19.79
CA TYR A 269 -21.38 -6.12 19.73
C TYR A 269 -21.89 -5.63 21.09
N PRO A 270 -21.48 -4.43 21.52
CA PRO A 270 -21.82 -3.92 22.85
C PRO A 270 -23.33 -3.62 23.02
N VAL A 271 -24.07 -3.50 21.92
CA VAL A 271 -25.49 -3.15 21.90
C VAL A 271 -26.26 -4.06 20.95
N ARG A 272 -27.53 -4.32 21.28
CA ARG A 272 -28.45 -5.04 20.40
C ARG A 272 -28.87 -4.14 19.25
N THR A 273 -28.98 -4.74 18.06
CA THR A 273 -29.37 -4.03 16.86
C THR A 273 -30.89 -3.99 16.68
N ASN A 274 -31.38 -2.89 16.12
CA ASN A 274 -32.77 -2.75 15.71
C ASN A 274 -33.05 -3.56 14.43
N GLN A 275 -34.24 -4.13 14.30
CA GLN A 275 -34.63 -4.92 13.12
C GLN A 275 -35.03 -4.01 11.94
N ILE A 276 -35.74 -2.91 12.23
CA ILE A 276 -36.25 -1.98 11.21
C ILE A 276 -35.27 -0.82 11.08
N PRO A 277 -34.78 -0.48 9.87
CA PRO A 277 -33.88 0.66 9.69
C PRO A 277 -34.66 1.96 9.88
N ARG A 278 -34.09 2.92 10.60
CA ARG A 278 -34.66 4.26 10.69
C ARG A 278 -34.58 4.98 9.34
N GLN A 279 -35.48 5.93 9.12
CA GLN A 279 -35.43 6.79 7.95
C GLN A 279 -34.30 7.80 8.13
N ILE A 280 -33.32 7.78 7.23
CA ILE A 280 -32.18 8.70 7.24
C ILE A 280 -32.64 10.03 6.61
N PRO A 281 -32.36 11.19 7.22
CA PRO A 281 -32.67 12.49 6.63
C PRO A 281 -31.93 12.71 5.31
N GLU A 282 -32.41 13.65 4.49
CA GLU A 282 -31.73 13.96 3.23
C GLU A 282 -30.30 14.50 3.48
N GLN A 283 -29.31 13.79 2.95
CA GLN A 283 -27.91 14.14 3.12
C GLN A 283 -27.48 15.28 2.19
N SER A 284 -26.69 16.22 2.73
CA SER A 284 -26.00 17.23 1.93
C SER A 284 -25.08 16.58 0.87
N ALA A 285 -24.74 17.33 -0.19
CA ALA A 285 -23.94 16.80 -1.29
C ALA A 285 -22.61 16.16 -0.83
N TYR A 286 -21.95 16.74 0.18
CA TYR A 286 -20.65 16.28 0.68
C TYR A 286 -20.75 15.04 1.58
N THR A 287 -21.89 14.81 2.23
CA THR A 287 -22.06 13.65 3.12
C THR A 287 -22.49 12.38 2.39
N ARG A 288 -22.73 12.48 1.08
CA ARG A 288 -23.04 11.31 0.25
C ARG A 288 -21.83 10.37 0.15
N PRO A 289 -22.05 9.05 -0.06
CA PRO A 289 -20.97 8.06 -0.05
C PRO A 289 -19.84 8.33 -1.05
N VAL A 290 -20.15 8.77 -2.26
CA VAL A 290 -19.13 8.95 -3.32
C VAL A 290 -18.21 10.14 -3.03
N PRO A 291 -18.72 11.36 -2.75
CA PRO A 291 -17.88 12.47 -2.30
C PRO A 291 -17.11 12.15 -1.00
N GLY A 292 -17.72 11.45 -0.05
CA GLY A 292 -17.07 11.02 1.19
C GLY A 292 -15.83 10.14 0.96
N ILE A 293 -15.91 9.19 0.03
CA ILE A 293 -14.76 8.34 -0.35
C ILE A 293 -13.61 9.18 -0.92
N VAL A 294 -13.91 10.15 -1.79
CA VAL A 294 -12.89 11.01 -2.41
C VAL A 294 -12.25 11.93 -1.38
N MET A 295 -13.05 12.63 -0.57
CA MET A 295 -12.53 13.50 0.49
C MET A 295 -11.67 12.73 1.50
N GLY A 296 -12.07 11.51 1.83
CA GLY A 296 -11.31 10.61 2.68
C GLY A 296 -9.96 10.20 2.10
N GLY A 297 -9.85 10.05 0.79
CA GLY A 297 -8.58 9.68 0.14
C GLY A 297 -7.57 10.82 0.02
N ILE A 298 -8.04 12.07 -0.04
CA ILE A 298 -7.18 13.24 -0.26
C ILE A 298 -6.20 13.44 0.90
N LEU A 299 -6.62 13.20 2.15
CA LEU A 299 -5.78 13.43 3.33
C LEU A 299 -4.59 12.44 3.39
N PRO A 300 -4.78 11.10 3.34
CA PRO A 300 -3.66 10.17 3.21
C PRO A 300 -2.80 10.40 1.98
N PHE A 301 -3.39 10.78 0.85
CA PHE A 301 -2.65 11.10 -0.38
C PHE A 301 -1.71 12.30 -0.19
N GLY A 302 -2.20 13.38 0.42
CA GLY A 302 -1.40 14.56 0.74
C GLY A 302 -0.19 14.23 1.62
N CYS A 303 -0.36 13.35 2.62
CA CYS A 303 0.72 12.91 3.50
C CYS A 303 1.85 12.17 2.78
N ILE A 304 1.57 11.46 1.68
CA ILE A 304 2.58 10.64 0.96
C ILE A 304 2.97 11.23 -0.39
N PHE A 305 2.33 12.30 -0.84
CA PHE A 305 2.45 12.83 -2.20
C PHE A 305 3.90 13.09 -2.61
N ILE A 306 4.66 13.77 -1.76
CA ILE A 306 6.07 14.10 -2.03
C ILE A 306 6.91 12.82 -2.14
N GLN A 307 6.68 11.84 -1.26
CA GLN A 307 7.39 10.57 -1.30
C GLN A 307 7.05 9.76 -2.57
N LEU A 308 5.78 9.77 -2.97
CA LEU A 308 5.32 9.13 -4.20
C LEU A 308 5.95 9.79 -5.43
N TYR A 309 6.06 11.11 -5.45
CA TYR A 309 6.76 11.84 -6.52
C TYR A 309 8.23 11.41 -6.65
N PHE A 310 8.96 11.26 -5.55
CA PHE A 310 10.35 10.77 -5.59
C PHE A 310 10.46 9.34 -6.11
N ILE A 311 9.54 8.46 -5.69
CA ILE A 311 9.51 7.07 -6.18
C ILE A 311 9.25 7.04 -7.68
N LEU A 312 8.25 7.77 -8.16
CA LEU A 312 7.91 7.85 -9.59
C LEU A 312 9.02 8.47 -10.43
N THR A 313 9.65 9.53 -9.95
CA THR A 313 10.80 10.16 -10.61
C THR A 313 11.98 9.22 -10.69
N SER A 314 12.25 8.45 -9.62
CA SER A 314 13.31 7.44 -9.59
C SER A 314 13.03 6.31 -10.59
N LEU A 315 11.78 5.85 -10.68
CA LEU A 315 11.35 4.85 -11.65
C LEU A 315 11.53 5.35 -13.09
N TRP A 316 11.16 6.60 -13.38
CA TRP A 316 11.30 7.18 -14.73
C TRP A 316 12.76 7.45 -15.10
N SER A 317 13.55 7.97 -14.16
CA SER A 317 14.97 8.30 -14.34
C SER A 317 15.89 7.05 -14.28
N SER A 318 15.33 5.86 -13.97
CA SER A 318 16.08 4.62 -13.73
C SER A 318 17.18 4.76 -12.67
N GLN A 319 16.96 5.65 -11.69
CA GLN A 319 17.88 5.88 -10.57
C GLN A 319 17.55 4.97 -9.39
N LEU A 320 18.56 4.58 -8.62
CA LEU A 320 18.38 3.71 -7.45
C LEU A 320 17.78 4.49 -6.29
N PHE A 321 16.52 4.21 -5.95
CA PHE A 321 15.90 4.69 -4.73
C PHE A 321 16.26 3.77 -3.56
N TYR A 322 17.23 4.16 -2.73
CA TYR A 322 17.71 3.34 -1.60
C TYR A 322 17.55 4.06 -0.26
N MET A 323 16.29 4.33 0.10
CA MET A 323 15.95 5.08 1.30
C MET A 323 14.83 4.36 2.07
N PHE A 324 15.05 3.07 2.35
CA PHE A 324 14.08 2.19 3.01
C PHE A 324 13.71 2.65 4.42
N GLY A 325 14.66 3.19 5.18
CA GLY A 325 14.37 3.77 6.51
C GLY A 325 13.37 4.92 6.44
N PHE A 326 13.53 5.81 5.45
CA PHE A 326 12.60 6.90 5.20
C PHE A 326 11.23 6.39 4.74
N LEU A 327 11.21 5.41 3.82
CA LEU A 327 9.97 4.78 3.37
C LEU A 327 9.19 4.12 4.52
N PHE A 328 9.89 3.51 5.47
CA PHE A 328 9.28 2.93 6.68
C PHE A 328 8.67 3.98 7.60
N LEU A 329 9.35 5.11 7.82
CA LEU A 329 8.78 6.22 8.59
C LEU A 329 7.52 6.79 7.90
N VAL A 330 7.58 7.02 6.59
CA VAL A 330 6.41 7.46 5.81
C VAL A 330 5.28 6.45 5.87
N PHE A 331 5.58 5.14 5.88
CA PHE A 331 4.57 4.09 6.07
C PHE A 331 3.87 4.20 7.44
N ILE A 332 4.61 4.45 8.53
CA ILE A 332 4.01 4.66 9.86
C ILE A 332 3.10 5.89 9.85
N ILE A 333 3.57 7.01 9.29
CA ILE A 333 2.81 8.25 9.17
C ILE A 333 1.52 8.01 8.37
N LEU A 334 1.60 7.25 7.26
CA LEU A 334 0.44 6.87 6.47
C LEU A 334 -0.58 6.05 7.27
N VAL A 335 -0.12 5.09 8.08
CA VAL A 335 -1.00 4.28 8.94
C VAL A 335 -1.77 5.15 9.93
N ILE A 336 -1.06 6.07 10.60
CA ILE A 336 -1.67 7.01 11.54
C ILE A 336 -2.68 7.91 10.81
N THR A 337 -2.30 8.49 9.68
CA THR A 337 -3.18 9.36 8.87
C THR A 337 -4.44 8.62 8.43
N CYS A 338 -4.30 7.38 7.96
CA CYS A 338 -5.43 6.54 7.55
C CYS A 338 -6.35 6.24 8.74
N SER A 339 -5.81 5.96 9.94
CA SER A 339 -6.62 5.73 11.14
C SER A 339 -7.37 6.98 11.57
N GLU A 340 -6.73 8.15 11.56
CA GLU A 340 -7.35 9.42 11.93
C GLU A 340 -8.45 9.82 10.94
N THR A 341 -8.16 9.67 9.65
CA THR A 341 -9.13 9.95 8.59
C THR A 341 -10.34 9.01 8.70
N ALA A 342 -10.12 7.72 9.01
CA ALA A 342 -11.21 6.79 9.24
C ALA A 342 -12.09 7.20 10.44
N ILE A 343 -11.48 7.66 11.55
CA ILE A 343 -12.21 8.17 12.72
C ILE A 343 -13.03 9.41 12.36
N LEU A 344 -12.42 10.37 11.65
CA LEU A 344 -13.09 11.61 11.23
C LEU A 344 -14.28 11.35 10.30
N LEU A 345 -14.09 10.52 9.28
CA LEU A 345 -15.16 10.18 8.33
C LEU A 345 -16.27 9.39 9.01
N CYS A 346 -15.93 8.46 9.90
CA CYS A 346 -16.91 7.73 10.69
C CYS A 346 -17.74 8.70 11.54
N TYR A 347 -17.09 9.64 12.22
CA TYR A 347 -17.76 10.68 13.00
C TYR A 347 -18.68 11.55 12.13
N PHE A 348 -18.20 12.07 10.99
CA PHE A 348 -19.03 12.90 10.10
C PHE A 348 -20.21 12.13 9.50
N HIS A 349 -20.05 10.85 9.18
CA HIS A 349 -21.15 10.00 8.73
C HIS A 349 -22.17 9.78 9.85
N LEU A 350 -21.73 9.45 11.06
CA LEU A 350 -22.61 9.26 12.21
C LEU A 350 -23.34 10.55 12.62
N CYS A 351 -22.74 11.73 12.43
CA CYS A 351 -23.42 13.00 12.68
C CYS A 351 -24.49 13.34 11.63
N ALA A 352 -24.40 12.76 10.44
CA ALA A 352 -25.33 13.02 9.35
C ALA A 352 -26.48 12.01 9.28
N GLU A 353 -26.39 10.90 10.00
CA GLU A 353 -27.50 9.95 10.21
C GLU A 353 -28.25 10.28 11.50
#